data_AF-A0AA38FRE5-F1
#
_entry.id   AF-A0AA38FRE5-F1
#
_cell.length_a   1.000
_cell.length_b   1.000
_cell.length_c   1.000
_cell.angle_alpha   90.00
_cell.angle_beta   90.00
_cell.angle_gamma   90.00
#
_symmetry.space_group_name_H-M   'P 1'
#
loop_
_entity.id
_entity.type
_entity.pdbx_description
1 polymer ?
#
loop_
_entity_poly.entity_id
_entity_poly.type
_entity_poly.pdbx_seq_one_letter_code
_entity_poly.pdbx_strand_id
1 'polypeptide(L)'
;AQARAVEMLVRTKMQHKEYIILCLEDCSDWSNATTRRVVMQVDPELSRTVMVATKLDTKIPQFGRSSDVELFLRPPTRLLDGSILGETPFFTSVPSGRVGTNRDAVYRSNDQFKEAVASREAQDVAALEDKLGRSLLKEERARVGVSRLGCFLEELLQRRYIDSVPLIVPLLDKESRNITRKLQQIVHEIGNLDEIKLKRKGRLFRDSFLAKLSLLLKGTVVAPPDRFGEMLQDERVHGGEFLGPDGIQIPYKLMPNAGMRLYGGAQYHRAMAEFRYVAGGIKCPPISREEIVNACGVEDIHDGTNYFRTACVIAVAKARDTFEPFLHQISDARRNKASNHIAQFDKESIGSINQREDSKCEEALMMKRVLLKSM
;
A
#
# COMPACT_ATOMS: atom_id res chain seq x y z
N ALA A 1 10.61 33.43 1.31
CA ALA A 1 10.00 32.09 1.22
C ALA A 1 9.08 31.96 0.00
N GLN A 2 8.10 32.85 -0.17
CA GLN A 2 7.14 32.81 -1.30
C GLN A 2 7.79 32.84 -2.69
N ALA A 3 8.77 33.71 -2.93
CA ALA A 3 9.46 33.79 -4.24
C ALA A 3 10.12 32.45 -4.66
N ARG A 4 10.77 31.75 -3.72
CA ARG A 4 11.38 30.43 -4.00
C ARG A 4 10.33 29.36 -4.27
N ALA A 5 9.18 29.41 -3.59
CA ALA A 5 8.09 28.47 -3.81
C ALA A 5 7.45 28.67 -5.20
N VAL A 6 7.27 29.92 -5.62
CA VAL A 6 6.81 30.27 -6.97
C VAL A 6 7.81 29.79 -8.02
N GLU A 7 9.10 30.07 -7.81
CA GLU A 7 10.15 29.62 -8.73
C GLU A 7 10.19 28.09 -8.88
N MET A 8 10.05 27.36 -7.76
CA MET A 8 9.97 25.90 -7.77
C MET A 8 8.75 25.39 -8.55
N LEU A 9 7.58 26.00 -8.34
CA LEU A 9 6.36 25.65 -9.07
C LEU A 9 6.53 25.86 -10.59
N VAL A 10 7.09 27.00 -10.99
CA VAL A 10 7.33 27.32 -12.40
C VAL A 10 8.35 26.34 -13.00
N ARG A 11 9.44 26.01 -12.27
CA ARG A 11 10.41 25.00 -12.70
C ARG A 11 9.79 23.62 -12.90
N THR A 12 8.97 23.16 -11.96
CA THR A 12 8.26 21.88 -12.10
C THR A 12 7.37 21.86 -13.33
N LYS A 13 6.68 22.97 -13.64
CA LYS A 13 5.89 23.07 -14.88
C LYS A 13 6.77 23.10 -16.13
N MET A 14 7.90 23.81 -16.09
CA MET A 14 8.83 23.88 -17.22
C MET A 14 9.55 22.55 -17.48
N GLN A 15 9.66 21.63 -16.51
CA GLN A 15 10.34 20.34 -16.72
C GLN A 15 9.68 19.44 -17.77
N HIS A 16 8.38 19.62 -18.04
CA HIS A 16 7.68 18.89 -19.10
C HIS A 16 8.20 19.33 -20.47
N LYS A 17 8.79 18.40 -21.23
CA LYS A 17 9.46 18.69 -22.51
C LYS A 17 8.46 19.08 -23.61
N GLU A 18 7.21 18.66 -23.45
CA GLU A 18 6.11 18.90 -24.38
C GLU A 18 5.56 20.33 -24.27
N TYR A 19 5.91 21.07 -23.20
CA TYR A 19 5.43 22.43 -23.00
C TYR A 19 6.26 23.45 -23.79
N ILE A 20 5.56 24.32 -24.51
CA ILE A 20 6.15 25.53 -25.10
C ILE A 20 6.32 26.56 -23.98
N ILE A 21 7.50 27.15 -23.90
CA ILE A 21 7.81 28.19 -22.90
C ILE A 21 7.65 29.55 -23.58
N LEU A 22 6.84 30.43 -22.99
CA LEU A 22 6.76 31.83 -23.38
C LEU A 22 7.62 32.68 -22.44
N CYS A 23 8.79 33.10 -22.90
CA CYS A 23 9.72 33.88 -22.10
C CYS A 23 9.48 35.38 -22.32
N LEU A 24 8.86 36.02 -21.33
CA LEU A 24 8.58 37.45 -21.34
C LEU A 24 9.76 38.24 -20.75
N GLU A 25 10.27 39.20 -21.52
CA GLU A 25 11.37 40.08 -21.13
C GLU A 25 11.00 41.55 -21.37
N ASP A 26 11.63 42.46 -20.64
CA ASP A 26 11.47 43.90 -20.84
C ASP A 26 12.43 44.38 -21.94
N CYS A 27 11.99 45.24 -22.85
CA CYS A 27 12.80 45.79 -23.95
C CYS A 27 13.99 46.67 -23.51
N SER A 28 14.15 46.94 -22.22
CA SER A 28 15.18 47.84 -21.69
C SER A 28 16.61 47.38 -22.01
N ASP A 29 16.94 46.08 -21.89
CA ASP A 29 18.29 45.57 -22.17
C ASP A 29 18.34 44.04 -22.43
N TRP A 30 18.75 43.61 -23.63
CA TRP A 30 18.93 42.20 -24.00
C TRP A 30 20.05 41.49 -23.22
N SER A 31 20.97 42.25 -22.60
CA SER A 31 22.11 41.71 -21.86
C SER A 31 21.76 41.31 -20.42
N ASN A 32 20.71 41.92 -19.83
CA ASN A 32 20.32 41.70 -18.43
C ASN A 32 19.00 40.90 -18.30
N ALA A 33 18.99 39.74 -18.95
CA ALA A 33 17.84 38.88 -19.10
C ALA A 33 17.63 37.95 -17.89
N THR A 34 17.00 38.44 -16.81
CA THR A 34 16.76 37.64 -15.58
C THR A 34 15.83 36.46 -15.82
N THR A 35 14.79 36.62 -16.66
CA THR A 35 13.81 35.58 -16.97
C THR A 35 14.44 34.49 -17.84
N ARG A 36 15.14 34.87 -18.92
CA ARG A 36 15.86 33.93 -19.80
C ARG A 36 16.86 33.07 -19.04
N ARG A 37 17.59 33.62 -18.06
CA ARG A 37 18.53 32.83 -17.24
C ARG A 37 17.85 31.69 -16.48
N VAL A 38 16.61 31.88 -16.00
CA VAL A 38 15.84 30.82 -15.33
C VAL A 38 15.36 29.78 -16.35
N VAL A 39 14.91 30.24 -17.52
CA VAL A 39 14.46 29.34 -18.61
C VAL A 39 15.61 28.49 -19.14
N MET A 40 16.79 29.06 -19.38
CA MET A 40 17.99 28.35 -19.87
C MET A 40 18.48 27.25 -18.93
N GLN A 41 18.08 27.26 -17.65
CA GLN A 41 18.38 26.15 -16.74
C GLN A 41 17.55 24.90 -17.03
N VAL A 42 16.44 25.04 -17.78
CA VAL A 42 15.52 23.95 -18.14
C VAL A 42 15.46 23.71 -19.65
N ASP A 43 15.73 24.74 -20.46
CA ASP A 43 15.84 24.68 -21.93
C ASP A 43 17.08 25.46 -22.39
N PRO A 44 18.31 24.90 -22.24
CA PRO A 44 19.56 25.61 -22.51
C PRO A 44 19.71 26.07 -23.97
N GLU A 45 19.12 25.32 -24.91
CA GLU A 45 19.18 25.64 -26.35
C GLU A 45 18.01 26.51 -26.82
N LEU A 46 17.08 26.86 -25.92
CA LEU A 46 15.85 27.60 -26.21
C LEU A 46 14.98 26.93 -27.30
N SER A 47 15.12 25.61 -27.44
CA SER A 47 14.53 24.78 -28.49
C SER A 47 13.00 24.74 -28.50
N ARG A 48 12.39 25.05 -27.35
CA ARG A 48 10.93 25.12 -27.15
C ARG A 48 10.49 26.43 -26.51
N THR A 49 11.36 27.44 -26.56
CA THR A 49 11.13 28.74 -25.93
C THR A 49 10.88 29.81 -26.98
N VAL A 50 9.76 30.53 -26.86
CA VAL A 50 9.43 31.72 -27.65
C VAL A 50 9.80 32.95 -26.83
N MET A 51 10.68 33.78 -27.38
CA MET A 51 11.12 35.03 -26.76
C MET A 51 10.16 36.17 -27.09
N VAL A 52 9.69 36.89 -26.07
CA VAL A 52 8.78 38.03 -26.22
C VAL A 52 9.30 39.21 -25.42
N ALA A 53 9.69 40.26 -26.13
CA ALA A 53 10.05 41.54 -25.56
C ALA A 53 8.78 42.40 -25.37
N THR A 54 8.62 42.94 -24.18
CA THR A 54 7.45 43.70 -23.74
C THR A 54 7.81 45.17 -23.51
N LYS A 55 6.80 46.04 -23.44
CA LYS A 55 6.96 47.49 -23.28
C LYS A 55 7.68 48.16 -24.45
N LEU A 56 7.45 47.65 -25.68
CA LEU A 56 8.04 48.22 -26.88
C LEU A 56 7.70 49.72 -27.03
N ASP A 57 6.48 50.12 -26.64
CA ASP A 57 6.00 51.49 -26.56
C ASP A 57 6.92 52.42 -25.78
N THR A 58 7.50 51.94 -24.68
CA THR A 58 8.43 52.71 -23.87
C THR A 58 9.83 52.75 -24.46
N LYS A 59 10.21 51.73 -25.26
CA LYS A 59 11.53 51.61 -25.87
C LYS A 59 11.67 52.45 -27.14
N ILE A 60 10.64 52.51 -27.99
CA ILE A 60 10.69 53.22 -29.28
C ILE A 60 11.15 54.69 -29.15
N PRO A 61 10.65 55.49 -28.19
CA PRO A 61 11.09 56.88 -28.05
C PRO A 61 12.57 57.04 -27.67
N GLN A 62 13.17 56.02 -27.05
CA GLN A 62 14.55 56.03 -26.56
C GLN A 62 15.58 55.82 -27.69
N PHE A 63 15.14 55.39 -28.88
CA PHE A 63 16.04 55.24 -30.02
C PHE A 63 16.45 56.62 -30.55
N GLY A 64 17.76 56.86 -30.55
CA GLY A 64 18.38 58.07 -31.08
C GLY A 64 18.67 58.00 -32.57
N ARG A 65 18.92 56.80 -33.12
CA ARG A 65 19.26 56.58 -34.53
C ARG A 65 18.47 55.41 -35.13
N SER A 66 18.25 55.45 -36.44
CA SER A 66 17.63 54.34 -37.19
C SER A 66 18.43 53.04 -37.08
N SER A 67 19.77 53.12 -37.07
CA SER A 67 20.67 51.97 -36.88
C SER A 67 20.41 51.21 -35.57
N ASP A 68 20.02 51.93 -34.51
CA ASP A 68 19.76 51.33 -33.20
C ASP A 68 18.47 50.50 -33.23
N VAL A 69 17.48 50.96 -34.00
CA VAL A 69 16.21 50.24 -34.24
C VAL A 69 16.47 48.98 -35.05
N GLU A 70 17.28 49.06 -36.11
CA GLU A 70 17.61 47.90 -36.95
C GLU A 70 18.34 46.81 -36.16
N LEU A 71 19.33 47.20 -35.35
CA LEU A 71 20.05 46.28 -34.48
C LEU A 71 19.12 45.65 -33.43
N PHE A 72 18.15 46.42 -32.92
CA PHE A 72 17.20 45.94 -31.93
C PHE A 72 16.19 44.94 -32.50
N LEU A 73 15.66 45.18 -33.70
CA LEU A 73 14.73 44.27 -34.39
C LEU A 73 15.42 43.02 -34.93
N ARG A 74 16.73 43.11 -35.22
CA ARG A 74 17.56 41.99 -35.67
C ARG A 74 18.78 41.81 -34.76
N PRO A 75 18.57 41.35 -33.52
CA PRO A 75 19.67 41.12 -32.61
C PRO A 75 20.62 40.06 -33.20
N PRO A 76 21.94 40.27 -33.14
CA PRO A 76 22.93 39.27 -33.54
C PRO A 76 22.64 37.91 -32.91
N THR A 77 22.78 36.83 -33.69
CA THR A 77 22.53 35.44 -33.25
C THR A 77 23.33 35.05 -32.00
N ARG A 78 24.48 35.69 -31.76
CA ARG A 78 25.33 35.48 -30.58
C ARG A 78 24.82 36.12 -29.29
N LEU A 79 23.88 37.08 -29.36
CA LEU A 79 23.29 37.69 -28.16
C LEU A 79 22.17 36.84 -27.55
N LEU A 80 21.71 35.85 -28.30
CA LEU A 80 20.55 35.03 -27.97
C LEU A 80 20.91 33.56 -27.68
N ASP A 81 22.20 33.20 -27.68
CA ASP A 81 22.78 31.89 -27.28
C ASP A 81 21.82 30.70 -27.42
N GLY A 82 21.38 30.41 -28.64
CA GLY A 82 20.47 29.30 -28.92
C GLY A 82 19.69 29.45 -30.22
N SER A 83 19.19 28.34 -30.76
CA SER A 83 18.21 28.34 -31.85
C SER A 83 16.83 28.59 -31.28
N ILE A 84 16.53 29.87 -30.97
CA ILE A 84 15.22 30.25 -30.42
C ILE A 84 14.12 29.75 -31.35
N LEU A 85 13.06 29.21 -30.75
CA LEU A 85 11.87 28.80 -31.48
C LEU A 85 11.23 30.01 -32.16
N GLY A 86 11.37 30.08 -33.48
CA GLY A 86 10.94 31.23 -34.28
C GLY A 86 12.06 32.17 -34.71
N GLU A 87 13.33 31.85 -34.45
CA GLU A 87 14.57 32.54 -34.89
C GLU A 87 14.79 33.96 -34.35
N THR A 88 13.73 34.75 -34.20
CA THR A 88 13.76 36.15 -33.75
C THR A 88 12.69 36.40 -32.68
N PRO A 89 12.96 37.29 -31.70
CA PRO A 89 11.98 37.62 -30.69
C PRO A 89 10.75 38.35 -31.24
N PHE A 90 9.62 38.21 -30.56
CA PHE A 90 8.44 39.05 -30.78
C PHE A 90 8.51 40.31 -29.93
N PHE A 91 8.06 41.44 -30.47
CA PHE A 91 8.04 42.72 -29.77
C PHE A 91 6.60 43.18 -29.57
N THR A 92 6.22 43.43 -28.33
CA THR A 92 4.82 43.69 -27.96
C THR A 92 4.69 44.88 -27.02
N SER A 93 3.57 45.59 -27.17
CA SER A 93 3.08 46.55 -26.19
C SER A 93 1.64 46.19 -25.86
N VAL A 94 1.32 46.20 -24.58
CA VAL A 94 -0.03 45.93 -24.11
C VAL A 94 -0.52 47.16 -23.36
N PRO A 95 -1.68 47.74 -23.74
CA PRO A 95 -2.24 48.87 -23.03
C PRO A 95 -2.47 48.54 -21.55
N SER A 96 -2.08 49.45 -20.65
CA SER A 96 -2.27 49.27 -19.22
C SER A 96 -3.71 49.56 -18.83
N GLY A 97 -4.36 48.63 -18.13
CA GLY A 97 -5.69 48.86 -17.56
C GLY A 97 -6.45 47.57 -17.30
N ARG A 98 -7.35 47.60 -16.32
CA ARG A 98 -8.24 46.47 -16.04
C ARG A 98 -9.47 46.53 -16.94
N VAL A 99 -9.92 45.36 -17.38
CA VAL A 99 -11.21 45.20 -18.05
C VAL A 99 -12.28 44.92 -17.00
N GLY A 100 -13.41 45.62 -17.06
CA GLY A 100 -14.54 45.37 -16.16
C GLY A 100 -15.56 46.51 -16.13
N THR A 101 -16.56 46.34 -15.27
CA THR A 101 -17.63 47.34 -15.04
C THR A 101 -17.37 48.22 -13.82
N ASN A 102 -16.34 47.91 -13.04
CA ASN A 102 -15.95 48.67 -11.85
C ASN A 102 -15.43 50.07 -12.21
N ARG A 103 -15.46 51.00 -11.24
CA ARG A 103 -14.95 52.37 -11.42
C ARG A 103 -13.47 52.42 -11.85
N ASP A 104 -12.68 51.43 -11.44
CA ASP A 104 -11.25 51.36 -11.76
C ASP A 104 -10.95 50.65 -13.10
N ALA A 105 -11.99 50.25 -13.84
CA ALA A 105 -11.83 49.62 -15.14
C ALA A 105 -11.60 50.67 -16.24
N VAL A 106 -10.42 50.59 -16.87
CA VAL A 106 -10.06 51.43 -18.02
C VAL A 106 -10.84 51.01 -19.26
N TYR A 107 -11.09 49.70 -19.39
CA TYR A 107 -11.82 49.11 -20.51
C TYR A 107 -13.13 48.49 -20.01
N ARG A 108 -14.24 48.85 -20.66
CA ARG A 108 -15.59 48.41 -20.29
C ARG A 108 -15.91 47.00 -20.78
N SER A 109 -15.23 46.52 -21.81
CA SER A 109 -15.41 45.18 -22.37
C SER A 109 -14.09 44.61 -22.90
N ASN A 110 -14.07 43.28 -23.10
CA ASN A 110 -12.94 42.61 -23.74
C ASN A 110 -12.71 43.10 -25.18
N ASP A 111 -13.78 43.43 -25.90
CA ASP A 111 -13.66 43.90 -27.29
C ASP A 111 -13.05 45.30 -27.35
N GLN A 112 -13.41 46.19 -26.43
CA GLN A 112 -12.75 47.49 -26.30
C GLN A 112 -11.25 47.35 -25.97
N PHE A 113 -10.89 46.38 -25.14
CA PHE A 113 -9.48 46.10 -24.85
C PHE A 113 -8.74 45.55 -26.08
N LYS A 114 -9.35 44.64 -26.85
CA LYS A 114 -8.78 44.13 -28.11
C LYS A 114 -8.56 45.25 -29.13
N GLU A 115 -9.53 46.16 -29.28
CA GLU A 115 -9.39 47.33 -30.14
C GLU A 115 -8.24 48.24 -29.67
N ALA A 116 -8.10 48.44 -28.36
CA ALA A 116 -6.99 49.21 -27.80
C ALA A 116 -5.63 48.54 -28.06
N VAL A 117 -5.54 47.21 -27.96
CA VAL A 117 -4.33 46.43 -28.30
C VAL A 117 -4.01 46.59 -29.79
N ALA A 118 -4.98 46.45 -30.68
CA ALA A 118 -4.78 46.62 -32.12
C ALA A 118 -4.37 48.05 -32.48
N SER A 119 -4.98 49.05 -31.84
CA SER A 119 -4.60 50.46 -32.00
C SER A 119 -3.17 50.73 -31.53
N ARG A 120 -2.78 50.17 -30.38
CA ARG A 120 -1.40 50.30 -29.87
C ARG A 120 -0.39 49.63 -30.79
N GLU A 121 -0.70 48.45 -31.30
CA GLU A 121 0.14 47.76 -32.28
C GLU A 121 0.34 48.60 -33.55
N ALA A 122 -0.72 49.22 -34.07
CA ALA A 122 -0.62 50.14 -35.21
C ALA A 122 0.25 51.38 -34.89
N GLN A 123 0.14 51.93 -33.68
CA GLN A 123 0.98 53.05 -33.23
C GLN A 123 2.45 52.65 -33.09
N ASP A 124 2.74 51.46 -32.57
CA ASP A 124 4.11 50.95 -32.45
C ASP A 124 4.76 50.79 -33.83
N VAL A 125 4.02 50.23 -34.80
CA VAL A 125 4.49 50.11 -36.18
C VAL A 125 4.77 51.49 -36.78
N ALA A 126 3.84 52.43 -36.66
CA ALA A 126 4.03 53.79 -37.20
C ALA A 126 5.23 54.50 -36.56
N ALA A 127 5.41 54.36 -35.24
CA ALA A 127 6.52 54.98 -34.51
C ALA A 127 7.87 54.34 -34.86
N LEU A 128 7.91 53.02 -35.12
CA LEU A 128 9.10 52.35 -35.63
C LEU A 128 9.46 52.81 -37.05
N GLU A 129 8.48 52.91 -37.94
CA GLU A 129 8.68 53.35 -39.33
C GLU A 129 9.17 54.81 -39.39
N ASP A 130 8.63 55.69 -38.54
CA ASP A 130 9.09 57.08 -38.39
C ASP A 130 10.56 57.14 -37.92
N LYS A 131 10.93 56.36 -36.90
CA LYS A 131 12.31 56.29 -36.39
C LYS A 131 13.29 55.67 -37.39
N LEU A 132 12.85 54.73 -38.22
CA LEU A 132 13.65 54.10 -39.27
C LEU A 132 13.77 54.98 -40.52
N GLY A 133 12.82 55.87 -40.76
CA GLY A 133 12.71 56.62 -42.01
C GLY A 133 12.31 55.75 -43.21
N ARG A 134 11.75 54.56 -42.96
CA ARG A 134 11.29 53.59 -43.97
C ARG A 134 10.19 52.70 -43.40
N SER A 135 9.40 52.08 -44.29
CA SER A 135 8.47 51.04 -43.89
C SER A 135 9.18 49.80 -43.33
N LEU A 136 8.51 49.08 -42.43
CA LEU A 136 9.00 47.80 -41.92
C LEU A 136 8.99 46.75 -43.01
N LEU A 137 10.05 45.94 -43.05
CA LEU A 137 10.12 44.77 -43.91
C LEU A 137 9.08 43.74 -43.47
N LYS A 138 8.67 42.87 -44.39
CA LYS A 138 7.64 41.85 -44.12
C LYS A 138 8.01 40.96 -42.91
N GLU A 139 9.28 40.63 -42.77
CA GLU A 139 9.83 39.85 -41.66
C GLU A 139 9.78 40.62 -40.32
N GLU A 140 10.19 41.89 -40.33
CA GLU A 140 10.15 42.77 -39.14
C GLU A 140 8.70 42.94 -38.67
N ARG A 141 7.79 43.22 -39.61
CA ARG A 141 6.35 43.37 -39.35
C ARG A 141 5.69 42.09 -38.85
N ALA A 142 6.22 40.91 -39.20
CA ALA A 142 5.70 39.64 -38.70
C ALA A 142 6.08 39.37 -37.23
N ARG A 143 6.98 40.17 -36.64
CA ARG A 143 7.44 40.03 -35.24
C ARG A 143 6.95 41.13 -34.32
N VAL A 144 6.27 42.15 -34.83
CA VAL A 144 5.74 43.25 -34.03
C VAL A 144 4.25 43.03 -33.79
N GLY A 145 3.84 43.12 -32.52
CA GLY A 145 2.45 43.10 -32.12
C GLY A 145 1.96 41.82 -31.45
N VAL A 146 0.89 41.98 -30.67
CA VAL A 146 0.22 40.86 -29.98
C VAL A 146 -0.53 40.00 -30.99
N SER A 147 -1.07 40.60 -32.06
CA SER A 147 -1.79 39.86 -33.10
C SER A 147 -0.90 38.83 -33.79
N ARG A 148 0.33 39.23 -34.13
CA ARG A 148 1.33 38.40 -34.79
C ARG A 148 1.88 37.31 -33.89
N LEU A 149 2.14 37.65 -32.62
CA LEU A 149 2.50 36.65 -31.61
C LEU A 149 1.39 35.60 -31.45
N GLY A 150 0.12 36.02 -31.37
CA GLY A 150 -1.03 35.13 -31.25
C GLY A 150 -1.12 34.14 -32.41
N CYS A 151 -1.11 34.64 -33.65
CA CYS A 151 -1.14 33.81 -34.86
C CYS A 151 0.00 32.79 -34.89
N PHE A 152 1.23 33.21 -34.54
CA PHE A 152 2.37 32.29 -34.47
C PHE A 152 2.21 31.21 -33.40
N LEU A 153 1.72 31.57 -32.21
CA LEU A 153 1.51 30.62 -31.11
C LEU A 153 0.41 29.61 -31.45
N GLU A 154 -0.66 30.04 -32.14
CA GLU A 154 -1.74 29.16 -32.59
C GLU A 154 -1.23 28.11 -33.59
N GLU A 155 -0.50 28.55 -34.61
CA GLU A 155 0.10 27.65 -35.60
C GLU A 155 1.11 26.68 -34.96
N LEU A 156 1.96 27.20 -34.07
CA LEU A 156 2.95 26.40 -33.36
C LEU A 156 2.28 25.35 -32.46
N LEU A 157 1.25 25.75 -31.70
CA LEU A 157 0.53 24.85 -30.82
C LEU A 157 -0.21 23.77 -31.61
N GLN A 158 -0.88 24.14 -32.71
CA GLN A 158 -1.55 23.18 -33.58
C GLN A 158 -0.58 22.15 -34.15
N ARG A 159 0.58 22.61 -34.65
CA ARG A 159 1.61 21.72 -35.19
C ARG A 159 2.15 20.76 -34.11
N ARG A 160 2.55 21.29 -32.96
CA ARG A 160 3.06 20.47 -31.83
C ARG A 160 2.02 19.48 -31.31
N TYR A 161 0.75 19.88 -31.28
CA TYR A 161 -0.34 18.98 -30.92
C TYR A 161 -0.42 17.81 -31.89
N ILE A 162 -0.53 18.07 -33.20
CA ILE A 162 -0.63 17.04 -34.24
C ILE A 162 0.59 16.10 -34.20
N ASP A 163 1.79 16.66 -34.08
CA ASP A 163 3.04 15.87 -33.98
C ASP A 163 3.06 14.96 -32.73
N SER A 164 2.38 15.36 -31.65
CA SER A 164 2.31 14.62 -30.39
C SER A 164 1.17 13.59 -30.32
N VAL A 165 0.13 13.72 -31.15
CA VAL A 165 -1.03 12.80 -31.16
C VAL A 165 -0.63 11.32 -31.27
N PRO A 166 0.29 10.91 -32.16
CA PRO A 166 0.71 9.51 -32.28
C PRO A 166 1.35 8.93 -31.01
N LEU A 167 1.90 9.78 -30.14
CA LEU A 167 2.47 9.38 -28.85
C LEU A 167 1.41 9.36 -27.75
N ILE A 168 0.48 10.32 -27.74
CA ILE A 168 -0.53 10.50 -26.69
C ILE A 168 -1.60 9.40 -26.76
N VAL A 169 -2.11 9.08 -27.95
CA VAL A 169 -3.24 8.14 -28.10
C VAL A 169 -2.90 6.74 -27.54
N PRO A 170 -1.76 6.10 -27.87
CA PRO A 170 -1.43 4.80 -27.31
C PRO A 170 -1.25 4.79 -25.79
N LEU A 171 -0.77 5.91 -25.21
CA LEU A 171 -0.65 6.06 -23.76
C LEU A 171 -2.03 6.11 -23.10
N LEU A 172 -2.97 6.88 -23.65
CA LEU A 172 -4.34 6.94 -23.18
C LEU A 172 -5.05 5.59 -23.31
N ASP A 173 -4.87 4.87 -24.43
CA ASP A 173 -5.43 3.54 -24.63
C ASP A 173 -4.84 2.52 -23.65
N LYS A 174 -3.56 2.63 -23.33
CA LYS A 174 -2.91 1.77 -22.32
C LYS A 174 -3.49 2.05 -20.93
N GLU A 175 -3.63 3.32 -20.54
CA GLU A 175 -4.20 3.69 -19.25
C GLU A 175 -5.68 3.30 -19.14
N SER A 176 -6.48 3.52 -20.18
CA SER A 176 -7.87 3.09 -20.25
C SER A 176 -8.01 1.58 -20.05
N ARG A 177 -7.21 0.77 -20.75
CA ARG A 177 -7.17 -0.69 -20.57
C ARG A 177 -6.76 -1.08 -19.15
N ASN A 178 -5.78 -0.39 -18.56
CA ASN A 178 -5.32 -0.67 -17.21
C ASN A 178 -6.39 -0.39 -16.16
N ILE A 179 -7.04 0.77 -16.25
CA ILE A 179 -8.12 1.17 -15.35
C ILE A 179 -9.31 0.22 -15.50
N THR A 180 -9.69 -0.13 -16.74
CA THR A 180 -10.77 -1.08 -17.01
C THR A 180 -10.51 -2.45 -16.39
N ARG A 181 -9.28 -2.97 -16.50
CA ARG A 181 -8.89 -4.24 -15.89
C ARG A 181 -8.97 -4.19 -14.36
N LYS A 182 -8.48 -3.11 -13.74
CA LYS A 182 -8.56 -2.90 -12.29
C LYS A 182 -10.01 -2.83 -11.82
N LEU A 183 -10.86 -2.12 -12.57
CA LEU A 183 -12.28 -2.02 -12.27
C LEU A 183 -12.95 -3.40 -12.32
N GLN A 184 -12.70 -4.19 -13.36
CA GLN A 184 -13.23 -5.55 -13.48
C GLN A 184 -12.79 -6.45 -12.32
N GLN A 185 -11.54 -6.32 -11.87
CA GLN A 185 -11.04 -7.06 -10.72
C GLN A 185 -11.79 -6.68 -9.43
N ILE A 186 -11.96 -5.38 -9.17
CA ILE A 186 -12.68 -4.89 -7.98
C ILE A 186 -14.14 -5.34 -8.01
N VAL A 187 -14.81 -5.23 -9.16
CA VAL A 187 -16.19 -5.70 -9.33
C VAL A 187 -16.29 -7.20 -9.03
N HIS A 188 -15.33 -8.00 -9.50
CA HIS A 188 -15.28 -9.44 -9.20
C HIS A 188 -15.06 -9.71 -7.70
N GLU A 189 -14.18 -8.95 -7.04
CA GLU A 189 -13.91 -9.06 -5.61
C GLU A 189 -15.15 -8.70 -4.78
N ILE A 190 -15.84 -7.60 -5.10
CA ILE A 190 -17.11 -7.22 -4.47
C ILE A 190 -18.16 -8.33 -4.69
N GLY A 191 -18.29 -8.85 -5.90
CA GLY A 191 -19.21 -9.95 -6.20
C GLY A 191 -18.89 -11.25 -5.43
N ASN A 192 -17.66 -11.41 -4.94
CA ASN A 192 -17.24 -12.54 -4.10
C ASN A 192 -17.48 -12.33 -2.60
N LEU A 193 -17.80 -11.10 -2.17
CA LEU A 193 -18.12 -10.73 -0.79
C LEU A 193 -19.62 -10.85 -0.46
N ASP A 194 -20.43 -11.36 -1.39
CA ASP A 194 -21.83 -11.70 -1.14
C ASP A 194 -21.99 -12.65 0.06
N GLU A 195 -22.89 -12.30 0.98
CA GLU A 195 -23.11 -12.97 2.26
C GLU A 195 -23.38 -14.48 2.07
N ILE A 196 -24.17 -14.82 1.05
CA ILE A 196 -24.53 -16.21 0.74
C ILE A 196 -23.27 -17.00 0.32
N LYS A 197 -22.44 -16.41 -0.55
CA LYS A 197 -21.17 -17.02 -0.99
C LYS A 197 -20.18 -17.14 0.16
N LEU A 198 -20.08 -16.14 1.03
CA LEU A 198 -19.18 -16.16 2.18
C LEU A 198 -19.60 -17.22 3.20
N LYS A 199 -20.89 -17.29 3.54
CA LYS A 199 -21.46 -18.36 4.38
C LYS A 199 -21.20 -19.75 3.78
N ARG A 200 -21.32 -19.89 2.46
CA ARG A 200 -21.01 -21.16 1.77
C ARG A 200 -19.52 -21.52 1.88
N LYS A 201 -18.61 -20.57 1.64
CA LYS A 201 -17.16 -20.76 1.81
C LYS A 201 -16.80 -21.15 3.26
N GLY A 202 -17.40 -20.48 4.23
CA GLY A 202 -17.22 -20.79 5.65
C GLY A 202 -17.68 -22.21 6.01
N ARG A 203 -18.85 -22.64 5.50
CA ARG A 203 -19.33 -24.02 5.67
C ARG A 203 -18.35 -25.05 5.07
N LEU A 204 -17.90 -24.84 3.83
CA LEU A 204 -16.95 -25.74 3.18
C LEU A 204 -15.63 -25.85 3.94
N PHE A 205 -15.11 -24.72 4.46
CA PHE A 205 -13.91 -24.72 5.29
C PHE A 205 -14.12 -25.52 6.57
N ARG A 206 -15.21 -25.25 7.30
CA ARG A 206 -15.54 -25.97 8.53
C ARG A 206 -15.63 -27.48 8.29
N ASP A 207 -16.36 -27.90 7.26
CA ASP A 207 -16.58 -29.31 6.98
C ASP A 207 -15.26 -30.00 6.58
N SER A 208 -14.42 -29.33 5.78
CA SER A 208 -13.06 -29.79 5.44
C SER A 208 -12.14 -29.88 6.66
N PHE A 209 -12.17 -28.87 7.53
CA PHE A 209 -11.39 -28.85 8.77
C PHE A 209 -11.76 -30.01 9.69
N LEU A 210 -13.05 -30.22 9.95
CA LEU A 210 -13.53 -31.30 10.80
C LEU A 210 -13.18 -32.69 10.22
N ALA A 211 -13.30 -32.85 8.90
CA ALA A 211 -12.89 -34.09 8.23
C ALA A 211 -11.39 -34.36 8.39
N LYS A 212 -10.54 -33.34 8.19
CA LYS A 212 -9.08 -33.44 8.39
C LYS A 212 -8.71 -33.69 9.84
N LEU A 213 -9.37 -33.05 10.80
CA LEU A 213 -9.13 -33.27 12.22
C LEU A 213 -9.46 -34.70 12.64
N SER A 214 -10.59 -35.25 12.17
CA SER A 214 -10.97 -36.64 12.40
C SER A 214 -9.91 -37.61 11.85
N LEU A 215 -9.41 -37.35 10.65
CA LEU A 215 -8.33 -38.13 10.05
C LEU A 215 -7.02 -38.04 10.85
N LEU A 216 -6.67 -36.84 11.33
CA LEU A 216 -5.49 -36.59 12.15
C LEU A 216 -5.54 -37.39 13.47
N LEU A 217 -6.69 -37.41 14.14
CA LEU A 217 -6.90 -38.13 15.40
C LEU A 217 -6.88 -39.65 15.24
N LYS A 218 -7.41 -40.18 14.13
CA LYS A 218 -7.34 -41.62 13.80
C LYS A 218 -5.93 -42.07 13.41
N GLY A 219 -5.09 -41.13 13.02
CA GLY A 219 -3.76 -41.38 12.45
C GLY A 219 -3.77 -41.21 10.94
N THR A 220 -2.76 -40.53 10.43
CA THR A 220 -2.57 -40.26 9.00
C THR A 220 -1.09 -40.15 8.67
N VAL A 221 -0.76 -40.40 7.41
CA VAL A 221 0.60 -40.26 6.86
C VAL A 221 0.71 -39.07 5.89
N VAL A 222 -0.37 -38.30 5.73
CA VAL A 222 -0.45 -37.23 4.72
C VAL A 222 0.43 -36.04 5.07
N ALA A 223 0.60 -35.71 6.36
CA ALA A 223 1.43 -34.59 6.78
C ALA A 223 2.89 -35.02 7.00
N PRO A 224 3.88 -34.25 6.54
CA PRO A 224 5.30 -34.57 6.73
C PRO A 224 5.70 -34.47 8.22
N PRO A 225 6.22 -35.55 8.83
CA PRO A 225 6.65 -35.55 10.24
C PRO A 225 7.76 -34.54 10.56
N ASP A 226 8.58 -34.17 9.59
CA ASP A 226 9.67 -33.20 9.76
C ASP A 226 9.18 -31.77 10.00
N ARG A 227 7.94 -31.45 9.58
CA ARG A 227 7.32 -30.15 9.89
C ARG A 227 6.40 -30.21 11.09
N PHE A 228 5.54 -31.22 11.14
CA PHE A 228 4.42 -31.24 12.09
C PHE A 228 4.61 -32.22 13.24
N GLY A 229 5.54 -33.17 13.12
CA GLY A 229 5.80 -34.14 14.18
C GLY A 229 6.72 -33.58 15.26
N GLU A 230 6.49 -33.98 16.49
CA GLU A 230 7.34 -33.66 17.64
C GLU A 230 8.01 -34.94 18.15
N MET A 231 9.25 -34.84 18.63
CA MET A 231 9.86 -35.92 19.41
C MET A 231 9.34 -35.87 20.84
N LEU A 232 9.51 -36.96 21.60
CA LEU A 232 9.00 -37.02 22.96
C LEU A 232 9.56 -35.93 23.88
N GLN A 233 10.81 -35.52 23.66
CA GLN A 233 11.42 -34.43 24.42
C GLN A 233 10.69 -33.10 24.20
N ASP A 234 10.40 -32.76 22.94
CA ASP A 234 9.68 -31.54 22.59
C ASP A 234 8.27 -31.54 23.19
N GLU A 235 7.61 -32.70 23.15
CA GLU A 235 6.29 -32.86 23.74
C GLU A 235 6.24 -32.61 25.25
N ARG A 236 7.26 -33.03 25.99
CA ARG A 236 7.31 -32.82 27.45
C ARG A 236 7.58 -31.36 27.78
N VAL A 237 8.38 -30.67 26.97
CA VAL A 237 8.64 -29.23 27.12
C VAL A 237 7.35 -28.44 26.86
N HIS A 238 6.61 -28.78 25.80
CA HIS A 238 5.44 -28.02 25.38
C HIS A 238 4.13 -28.44 26.06
N GLY A 239 3.99 -29.73 26.37
CA GLY A 239 2.78 -30.34 26.92
C GLY A 239 2.86 -30.63 28.41
N GLY A 240 4.04 -30.55 29.02
CA GLY A 240 4.29 -31.03 30.37
C GLY A 240 4.67 -32.51 30.39
N GLU A 241 5.39 -32.88 31.44
CA GLU A 241 5.86 -34.24 31.67
C GLU A 241 4.95 -34.97 32.67
N PHE A 242 4.72 -36.26 32.45
CA PHE A 242 4.07 -37.11 33.44
C PHE A 242 5.07 -37.47 34.54
N LEU A 243 4.80 -37.02 35.75
CA LEU A 243 5.64 -37.27 36.91
C LEU A 243 5.07 -38.42 37.72
N GLY A 244 5.92 -39.35 38.16
CA GLY A 244 5.55 -40.41 39.09
C GLY A 244 5.17 -39.89 40.48
N PRO A 245 4.59 -40.75 41.35
CA PRO A 245 4.26 -40.38 42.73
C PRO A 245 5.49 -39.97 43.58
N ASP A 246 6.68 -40.37 43.15
CA ASP A 246 8.00 -40.02 43.69
C ASP A 246 8.61 -38.75 43.06
N GLY A 247 7.91 -38.13 42.11
CA GLY A 247 8.41 -36.98 41.35
C GLY A 247 9.51 -37.32 40.36
N ILE A 248 9.79 -38.61 40.13
CA ILE A 248 10.87 -39.05 39.23
C ILE A 248 10.37 -39.04 37.78
N GLN A 249 11.22 -38.51 36.90
CA GLN A 249 10.99 -38.47 35.46
C GLN A 249 11.10 -39.85 34.82
N ILE A 250 10.18 -40.16 33.90
CA ILE A 250 10.21 -41.41 33.14
C ILE A 250 11.35 -41.36 32.13
N PRO A 251 12.30 -42.33 32.12
CA PRO A 251 13.37 -42.35 31.14
C PRO A 251 12.84 -42.43 29.70
N TYR A 252 13.33 -41.55 28.81
CA TYR A 252 12.91 -41.48 27.41
C TYR A 252 12.98 -42.83 26.67
N LYS A 253 13.99 -43.65 26.99
CA LYS A 253 14.24 -44.95 26.35
C LYS A 253 13.14 -45.98 26.59
N LEU A 254 12.30 -45.76 27.59
CA LEU A 254 11.24 -46.68 27.95
C LEU A 254 9.95 -46.45 27.15
N MET A 255 9.84 -45.29 26.50
CA MET A 255 8.67 -44.93 25.73
C MET A 255 8.79 -45.37 24.27
N PRO A 256 7.73 -45.98 23.71
CA PRO A 256 7.75 -46.43 22.32
C PRO A 256 7.90 -45.22 21.39
N ASN A 257 8.76 -45.36 20.39
CA ASN A 257 9.00 -44.34 19.36
C ASN A 257 9.43 -42.98 19.94
N ALA A 258 10.12 -42.94 21.07
CA ALA A 258 10.49 -41.69 21.75
C ALA A 258 11.33 -40.74 20.86
N GLY A 259 12.21 -41.30 20.03
CA GLY A 259 13.04 -40.54 19.08
C GLY A 259 12.37 -40.23 17.75
N MET A 260 11.14 -40.70 17.51
CA MET A 260 10.42 -40.42 16.25
C MET A 260 9.57 -39.17 16.38
N ARG A 261 9.45 -38.42 15.29
CA ARG A 261 8.58 -37.25 15.18
C ARG A 261 7.15 -37.71 14.89
N LEU A 262 6.24 -37.53 15.85
CA LEU A 262 4.84 -37.95 15.73
C LEU A 262 3.90 -36.75 15.90
N TYR A 263 2.72 -36.84 15.32
CA TYR A 263 1.68 -35.83 15.42
C TYR A 263 0.30 -36.48 15.53
N GLY A 264 -0.71 -35.69 15.90
CA GLY A 264 -2.11 -36.12 15.90
C GLY A 264 -2.34 -37.34 16.80
N GLY A 265 -3.07 -38.33 16.27
CA GLY A 265 -3.40 -39.56 16.99
C GLY A 265 -2.18 -40.34 17.47
N ALA A 266 -1.11 -40.42 16.68
CA ALA A 266 0.10 -41.17 17.06
C ALA A 266 0.80 -40.54 18.28
N GLN A 267 0.88 -39.21 18.33
CA GLN A 267 1.37 -38.47 19.48
C GLN A 267 0.45 -38.66 20.70
N TYR A 268 -0.88 -38.63 20.51
CA TYR A 268 -1.83 -38.92 21.58
C TYR A 268 -1.63 -40.34 22.17
N HIS A 269 -1.44 -41.33 21.30
CA HIS A 269 -1.15 -42.71 21.72
C HIS A 269 0.13 -42.81 22.56
N ARG A 270 1.19 -42.08 22.18
CA ARG A 270 2.42 -42.02 22.96
C ARG A 270 2.22 -41.38 24.34
N ALA A 271 1.48 -40.27 24.42
CA ALA A 271 1.13 -39.65 25.70
C ALA A 271 0.30 -40.59 26.61
N MET A 272 -0.60 -41.39 26.02
CA MET A 272 -1.36 -42.40 26.79
C MET A 272 -0.50 -43.57 27.24
N ALA A 273 0.57 -43.91 26.51
CA ALA A 273 1.54 -44.91 26.94
C ALA A 273 2.35 -44.41 28.15
N GLU A 274 2.77 -43.14 28.15
CA GLU A 274 3.42 -42.50 29.32
C GLU A 274 2.52 -42.54 30.54
N PHE A 275 1.26 -42.12 30.40
CA PHE A 275 0.30 -42.17 31.49
C PHE A 275 0.11 -43.59 32.05
N ARG A 276 -0.08 -44.59 31.18
CA ARG A 276 -0.24 -45.99 31.61
C ARG A 276 1.00 -46.51 32.34
N TYR A 277 2.18 -46.09 31.90
CA TYR A 277 3.42 -46.46 32.57
C TYR A 277 3.49 -45.91 33.99
N VAL A 278 3.18 -44.62 34.17
CA VAL A 278 3.14 -43.99 35.49
C VAL A 278 2.08 -44.66 36.36
N ALA A 279 0.84 -44.75 35.87
CA ALA A 279 -0.28 -45.33 36.60
C ALA A 279 -0.04 -46.79 36.99
N GLY A 280 0.60 -47.58 36.10
CA GLY A 280 0.93 -48.98 36.36
C GLY A 280 2.05 -49.20 37.37
N GLY A 281 2.89 -48.19 37.63
CA GLY A 281 3.94 -48.23 38.64
C GLY A 281 3.46 -47.91 40.06
N ILE A 282 2.21 -47.46 40.22
CA ILE A 282 1.70 -47.02 41.51
C ILE A 282 1.29 -48.21 42.36
N LYS A 283 1.84 -48.29 43.57
CA LYS A 283 1.38 -49.25 44.58
C LYS A 283 0.12 -48.71 45.24
N CYS A 284 -0.87 -49.58 45.42
CA CYS A 284 -2.03 -49.26 46.23
C CYS A 284 -1.56 -48.82 47.63
N PRO A 285 -1.97 -47.64 48.14
CA PRO A 285 -1.64 -47.23 49.49
C PRO A 285 -2.05 -48.29 50.51
N PRO A 286 -1.28 -48.47 51.59
CA PRO A 286 -1.64 -49.45 52.61
C PRO A 286 -3.03 -49.11 53.17
N ILE A 287 -3.84 -50.16 53.36
CA ILE A 287 -5.17 -50.05 53.97
C ILE A 287 -4.99 -50.33 55.46
N SER A 288 -5.35 -49.36 56.32
CA SER A 288 -5.21 -49.52 57.76
C SER A 288 -6.38 -50.32 58.35
N ARG A 289 -6.17 -50.93 59.53
CA ARG A 289 -7.26 -51.61 60.25
C ARG A 289 -8.38 -50.65 60.63
N GLU A 290 -8.03 -49.40 60.93
CA GLU A 290 -8.99 -48.33 61.24
C GLU A 290 -9.86 -48.00 60.03
N GLU A 291 -9.27 -47.90 58.83
CA GLU A 291 -10.02 -47.68 57.58
C GLU A 291 -11.00 -48.83 57.30
N ILE A 292 -10.58 -50.07 57.54
CA ILE A 292 -11.45 -51.25 57.39
C ILE A 292 -12.61 -51.18 58.37
N VAL A 293 -12.34 -50.95 59.66
CA VAL A 293 -13.39 -50.89 60.69
C VAL A 293 -14.35 -49.72 60.46
N ASN A 294 -13.85 -48.55 60.05
CA ASN A 294 -14.67 -47.39 59.71
C ASN A 294 -15.53 -47.61 58.47
N ALA A 295 -15.06 -48.39 57.50
CA ALA A 295 -15.83 -48.76 56.31
C ALA A 295 -16.83 -49.90 56.58
N CYS A 296 -16.57 -50.76 57.57
CA CYS A 296 -17.37 -51.93 57.98
C CYS A 296 -18.66 -51.60 58.77
N GLY A 297 -19.16 -50.35 58.69
CA GLY A 297 -20.35 -49.90 59.43
C GLY A 297 -21.57 -50.84 59.31
N VAL A 298 -22.52 -50.69 60.24
CA VAL A 298 -23.74 -51.52 60.28
C VAL A 298 -24.80 -50.92 59.34
N GLU A 299 -25.44 -51.76 58.52
CA GLU A 299 -26.58 -51.34 57.68
C GLU A 299 -27.89 -51.47 58.47
N ASP A 300 -28.84 -50.54 58.29
CA ASP A 300 -30.11 -50.47 59.04
C ASP A 300 -31.03 -51.71 58.89
N ILE A 301 -30.72 -52.63 57.97
CA ILE A 301 -31.61 -53.74 57.57
C ILE A 301 -31.05 -55.12 58.01
N HIS A 302 -29.74 -55.22 58.26
CA HIS A 302 -29.08 -56.48 58.66
C HIS A 302 -27.99 -56.20 59.70
N ASP A 303 -28.03 -56.95 60.81
CA ASP A 303 -27.11 -56.83 61.96
C ASP A 303 -25.67 -57.35 61.67
N GLY A 304 -25.29 -57.40 60.39
CA GLY A 304 -24.04 -57.99 59.91
C GLY A 304 -23.29 -57.06 58.95
N THR A 305 -21.97 -57.05 59.07
CA THR A 305 -21.08 -56.25 58.21
C THR A 305 -21.10 -56.74 56.75
N ASN A 306 -21.39 -55.84 55.81
CA ASN A 306 -21.28 -56.10 54.38
C ASN A 306 -19.84 -55.89 53.88
N TYR A 307 -19.03 -56.94 53.95
CA TYR A 307 -17.62 -56.91 53.55
C TYR A 307 -17.41 -56.57 52.06
N PHE A 308 -18.36 -56.90 51.19
CA PHE A 308 -18.26 -56.58 49.76
C PHE A 308 -18.40 -55.07 49.53
N ARG A 309 -19.42 -54.45 50.13
CA ARG A 309 -19.60 -52.99 50.10
C ARG A 309 -18.40 -52.27 50.70
N THR A 310 -17.92 -52.76 51.85
CA THR A 310 -16.71 -52.25 52.53
C THR A 310 -15.51 -52.23 51.57
N ALA A 311 -15.25 -53.35 50.89
CA ALA A 311 -14.15 -53.45 49.93
C ALA A 311 -14.33 -52.48 48.75
N CYS A 312 -15.54 -52.33 48.21
CA CYS A 312 -15.81 -51.37 47.14
C CYS A 312 -15.59 -49.92 47.56
N VAL A 313 -16.06 -49.53 48.75
CA VAL A 313 -15.89 -48.15 49.26
C VAL A 313 -14.41 -47.83 49.44
N ILE A 314 -13.64 -48.73 50.07
CA ILE A 314 -12.20 -48.56 50.25
C ILE A 314 -11.50 -48.52 48.89
N ALA A 315 -11.84 -49.43 47.97
CA ALA A 315 -11.22 -49.48 46.65
C ALA A 315 -11.47 -48.19 45.84
N VAL A 316 -12.70 -47.66 45.85
CA VAL A 316 -13.04 -46.41 45.15
C VAL A 316 -12.33 -45.22 45.78
N ALA A 317 -12.33 -45.11 47.11
CA ALA A 317 -11.66 -44.03 47.83
C ALA A 317 -10.15 -44.04 47.54
N LYS A 318 -9.49 -45.19 47.70
CA LYS A 318 -8.05 -45.34 47.41
C LYS A 318 -7.74 -45.10 45.94
N ALA A 319 -8.56 -45.60 45.01
CA ALA A 319 -8.37 -45.35 43.58
C ALA A 319 -8.48 -43.87 43.24
N ARG A 320 -9.46 -43.15 43.83
CA ARG A 320 -9.60 -41.70 43.61
C ARG A 320 -8.39 -40.95 44.13
N ASP A 321 -8.02 -41.14 45.39
CA ASP A 321 -6.85 -40.48 46.00
C ASP A 321 -5.56 -40.75 45.21
N THR A 322 -5.44 -41.97 44.69
CA THR A 322 -4.26 -42.41 43.95
C THR A 322 -4.23 -41.83 42.52
N PHE A 323 -5.35 -41.83 41.79
CA PHE A 323 -5.35 -41.50 40.35
C PHE A 323 -5.74 -40.06 40.02
N GLU A 324 -6.45 -39.34 40.89
CA GLU A 324 -6.90 -37.96 40.66
C GLU A 324 -5.76 -37.00 40.24
N PRO A 325 -4.58 -36.99 40.90
CA PRO A 325 -3.48 -36.11 40.49
C PRO A 325 -2.99 -36.36 39.06
N PHE A 326 -3.06 -37.60 38.58
CA PHE A 326 -2.61 -37.96 37.25
C PHE A 326 -3.65 -37.68 36.17
N LEU A 327 -4.95 -37.70 36.51
CA LEU A 327 -6.02 -37.28 35.61
C LEU A 327 -5.92 -35.79 35.29
N HIS A 328 -5.51 -34.96 36.25
CA HIS A 328 -5.17 -33.55 36.02
C HIS A 328 -3.97 -33.41 35.07
N GLN A 329 -2.88 -34.16 35.32
CA GLN A 329 -1.70 -34.14 34.44
C GLN A 329 -2.04 -34.54 32.98
N ILE A 330 -2.89 -35.55 32.76
CA ILE A 330 -3.34 -35.90 31.41
C ILE A 330 -4.18 -34.78 30.79
N SER A 331 -5.08 -34.20 31.57
CA SER A 331 -6.00 -33.16 31.07
C SER A 331 -5.23 -31.93 30.63
N ASP A 332 -4.23 -31.52 31.41
CA ASP A 332 -3.34 -30.41 31.09
C ASP A 332 -2.43 -30.75 29.91
N ALA A 333 -1.85 -31.95 29.88
CA ALA A 333 -1.04 -32.41 28.77
C ALA A 333 -1.83 -32.48 27.46
N ARG A 334 -3.08 -32.94 27.49
CA ARG A 334 -3.98 -32.96 26.32
C ARG A 334 -4.31 -31.55 25.85
N ARG A 335 -4.67 -30.64 26.76
CA ARG A 335 -5.04 -29.26 26.42
C ARG A 335 -3.86 -28.50 25.80
N ASN A 336 -2.66 -28.68 26.32
CA ASN A 336 -1.45 -28.02 25.83
C ASN A 336 -0.98 -28.61 24.49
N LYS A 337 -0.97 -29.94 24.34
CA LYS A 337 -0.61 -30.59 23.06
C LYS A 337 -1.63 -30.31 21.95
N ALA A 338 -2.94 -30.25 22.24
CA ALA A 338 -3.97 -29.89 21.27
C ALA A 338 -3.88 -28.42 20.81
N SER A 339 -3.58 -27.50 21.74
CA SER A 339 -3.46 -26.06 21.43
C SER A 339 -2.31 -25.75 20.48
N ASN A 340 -1.21 -26.51 20.55
CA ASN A 340 -0.03 -26.31 19.68
C ASN A 340 -0.25 -26.83 18.26
N HIS A 341 -0.90 -27.98 18.10
CA HIS A 341 -1.27 -28.51 16.78
C HIS A 341 -2.27 -27.62 16.05
N ILE A 342 -3.28 -27.11 16.76
CA ILE A 342 -4.25 -26.15 16.18
C ILE A 342 -3.54 -24.86 15.78
N ALA A 343 -2.61 -24.34 16.59
CA ALA A 343 -1.85 -23.12 16.28
C ALA A 343 -0.89 -23.28 15.09
N GLN A 344 -0.32 -24.47 14.86
CA GLN A 344 0.52 -24.77 13.70
C GLN A 344 -0.31 -25.01 12.42
N PHE A 345 -1.45 -25.68 12.53
CA PHE A 345 -2.38 -25.85 11.39
C PHE A 345 -3.00 -24.52 10.92
N ASP A 346 -3.30 -23.60 11.85
CA ASP A 346 -3.79 -22.26 11.52
C ASP A 346 -2.71 -21.42 10.84
N LYS A 347 -1.46 -21.42 11.34
CA LYS A 347 -0.38 -20.60 10.73
C LYS A 347 -0.11 -20.95 9.26
N GLU A 348 -0.22 -22.22 8.86
CA GLU A 348 -0.01 -22.62 7.46
C GLU A 348 -1.30 -22.64 6.62
N SER A 349 -2.49 -22.89 7.20
CA SER A 349 -3.76 -22.69 6.48
C SER A 349 -4.00 -21.20 6.20
N ILE A 350 -3.67 -20.32 7.16
CA ILE A 350 -3.65 -18.87 6.99
C ILE A 350 -2.50 -18.48 6.06
N GLY A 351 -1.31 -19.10 6.13
CA GLY A 351 -0.22 -18.91 5.17
C GLY A 351 -0.58 -19.27 3.72
N SER A 352 -1.47 -20.24 3.53
CA SER A 352 -2.02 -20.64 2.22
C SER A 352 -3.17 -19.74 1.76
N ILE A 353 -3.81 -19.01 2.69
CA ILE A 353 -4.87 -18.02 2.44
C ILE A 353 -4.31 -16.59 2.35
N ASN A 354 -3.07 -16.37 2.83
CA ASN A 354 -2.32 -15.10 2.91
C ASN A 354 -1.83 -14.54 1.57
N GLN A 355 -2.50 -14.87 0.46
CA GLN A 355 -2.41 -14.02 -0.72
C GLN A 355 -3.50 -12.95 -0.78
N ARG A 356 -4.51 -12.93 0.12
CA ARG A 356 -5.48 -11.81 0.16
C ARG A 356 -6.03 -11.49 1.57
N GLU A 357 -5.70 -10.27 1.99
CA GLU A 357 -6.43 -9.36 2.89
C GLU A 357 -6.38 -9.59 4.42
N ASP A 358 -5.78 -8.61 5.10
CA ASP A 358 -5.46 -8.51 6.54
C ASP A 358 -6.65 -8.44 7.52
N SER A 359 -7.90 -8.39 7.03
CA SER A 359 -9.08 -8.19 7.89
C SER A 359 -9.59 -9.46 8.59
N LYS A 360 -9.07 -10.65 8.26
CA LYS A 360 -9.58 -11.95 8.77
C LYS A 360 -8.88 -12.46 10.03
N CYS A 361 -7.82 -11.79 10.47
CA CYS A 361 -7.03 -12.21 11.63
C CYS A 361 -7.81 -12.08 12.95
N GLU A 362 -8.68 -11.07 13.10
CA GLU A 362 -9.44 -10.85 14.33
C GLU A 362 -10.58 -11.85 14.54
N GLU A 363 -11.33 -12.24 13.50
CA GLU A 363 -12.42 -13.22 13.63
C GLU A 363 -11.91 -14.63 13.99
N ALA A 364 -10.76 -15.04 13.45
CA ALA A 364 -10.14 -16.33 13.77
C ALA A 364 -9.63 -16.38 15.23
N LEU A 365 -9.04 -15.27 15.71
CA LEU A 365 -8.65 -15.10 17.12
C LEU A 365 -9.85 -15.08 18.07
N MET A 366 -10.98 -14.51 17.63
CA MET A 366 -12.22 -14.48 18.41
C MET A 366 -12.84 -15.87 18.55
N MET A 367 -12.87 -16.68 17.47
CA MET A 367 -13.35 -18.07 17.54
C MET A 367 -12.43 -18.98 18.34
N LYS A 368 -11.12 -18.75 18.34
CA LYS A 368 -10.15 -19.45 19.21
C LYS A 368 -10.49 -19.27 20.69
N ARG A 369 -10.91 -18.07 21.11
CA ARG A 369 -11.36 -17.79 22.49
C ARG A 369 -12.70 -18.45 22.84
N VAL A 370 -13.58 -18.67 21.85
CA VAL A 370 -14.88 -19.33 22.08
C VAL A 370 -14.70 -20.85 22.20
N LEU A 371 -13.85 -21.47 21.38
CA LEU A 371 -13.59 -22.92 21.44
C LEU A 371 -12.81 -23.34 22.69
N LEU A 372 -11.82 -22.55 23.13
CA LEU A 372 -11.09 -22.79 24.39
C LEU A 372 -11.95 -22.57 25.65
N LYS A 373 -13.11 -21.93 25.54
CA LYS A 373 -14.07 -21.77 26.64
C LYS A 373 -15.13 -22.89 26.70
N SER A 374 -15.27 -23.66 25.62
CA SER A 374 -16.28 -24.72 25.49
C SER A 374 -15.71 -26.13 25.71
N MET A 375 -14.39 -26.24 25.94
CA MET A 375 -13.64 -27.44 26.32
C MET A 375 -12.98 -27.22 27.68
#